data_AF-A0A2W2BL82-F1
#
_entry.id   AF-A0A2W2BL82-F1
#
_cell.length_a   1.000
_cell.length_b   1.000
_cell.length_c   1.000
_cell.angle_alpha   90.00
_cell.angle_beta   90.00
_cell.angle_gamma   90.00
#
_symmetry.space_group_name_H-M   'P 1'
#
loop_
_entity.id
_entity.type
_entity.pdbx_description
1 polymer ?
#
loop_
_entity_poly.entity_id
_entity_poly.type
_entity_poly.pdbx_seq_one_letter_code
_entity_poly.pdbx_strand_id
1 'polypeptide(L)'
;MNWKQAFTSSIGKKLVMSLTGIFLITFLIVHCYINAQIFWMDGGVKFTEAGHFMATNPVIRFVEIGLFVLLFLHIIQGLMLWSQNKSKRNTRYAVSAGNHTSKWYSRSMGLLGTLILLFLCMHLYHFWIPNRYQQTFGSGEIDLFGKMQAVFSNPAVVVVYVLGCIALGYHLVHGFYSAFQTLGLGTHRYKKMIRNIGIAFSIIVPLIFALMPIGFMANLIH
;
A
#
# COMPACT_ATOMS: atom_id res chain seq x y z
N MET A 1 15.70 20.73 15.08
CA MET A 1 16.14 20.11 13.81
C MET A 1 15.77 21.06 12.68
N ASN A 2 16.70 21.47 11.81
CA ASN A 2 16.34 22.33 10.68
C ASN A 2 15.66 21.53 9.55
N TRP A 3 15.03 22.21 8.58
CA TRP A 3 14.31 21.57 7.47
C TRP A 3 15.19 20.62 6.63
N LYS A 4 16.45 20.98 6.36
CA LYS A 4 17.39 20.09 5.64
C LYS A 4 17.70 18.82 6.44
N GLN A 5 17.84 18.93 7.76
CA GLN A 5 18.12 17.79 8.64
C GLN A 5 16.91 16.84 8.75
N ALA A 6 15.68 17.35 8.64
CA ALA A 6 14.47 16.53 8.64
C ALA A 6 14.41 15.53 7.47
N PHE A 7 15.02 15.85 6.33
CA PHE A 7 15.02 14.98 5.14
C PHE A 7 16.35 14.26 4.87
N THR A 8 17.47 14.72 5.45
CA THR A 8 18.80 14.16 5.14
C THR A 8 19.40 13.34 6.28
N SER A 9 19.05 13.63 7.54
CA SER A 9 19.59 12.89 8.68
C SER A 9 18.97 11.49 8.80
N SER A 10 19.70 10.53 9.37
CA SER A 10 19.18 9.16 9.56
C SER A 10 17.91 9.11 10.43
N ILE A 11 17.77 10.05 11.37
CA ILE A 11 16.60 10.17 12.26
C ILE A 11 15.44 10.82 11.52
N GLY A 12 15.69 11.94 10.82
CA GLY A 12 14.69 12.64 10.03
C GLY A 12 14.06 11.74 8.96
N LYS A 13 14.87 10.99 8.20
CA LYS A 13 14.36 10.03 7.21
C LYS A 13 13.43 8.99 7.82
N LYS A 14 13.79 8.42 8.97
CA LYS A 14 12.93 7.45 9.67
C LYS A 14 11.62 8.09 10.12
N LEU A 15 11.67 9.32 10.63
CA LEU A 15 10.47 10.05 11.02
C LEU A 15 9.53 10.28 9.82
N VAL A 16 10.06 10.77 8.69
CA VAL A 16 9.27 10.95 7.45
C VAL A 16 8.70 9.62 6.97
N MET A 17 9.48 8.54 6.99
CA MET A 17 8.99 7.19 6.65
C MET A 17 7.85 6.73 7.56
N SER A 18 7.93 7.01 8.86
CA SER A 18 6.88 6.63 9.81
C SER A 18 5.58 7.39 9.59
N LEU A 19 5.67 8.71 9.38
CA LEU A 19 4.50 9.56 9.17
C LEU A 19 3.81 9.25 7.84
N THR A 20 4.59 9.15 6.75
CA THR A 20 4.06 8.74 5.45
C THR A 20 3.49 7.32 5.48
N GLY A 21 4.15 6.38 6.17
CA GLY A 21 3.66 5.02 6.33
C GLY A 21 2.33 4.93 7.08
N ILE A 22 2.15 5.68 8.17
CA ILE A 22 0.88 5.74 8.90
C ILE A 22 -0.23 6.33 8.02
N PHE A 23 0.07 7.41 7.29
CA PHE A 23 -0.89 7.97 6.34
C PHE A 23 -1.32 6.94 5.29
N LEU A 24 -0.38 6.18 4.71
CA LEU A 24 -0.68 5.15 3.72
C LEU A 24 -1.46 3.96 4.33
N ILE A 25 -1.21 3.60 5.59
CA ILE A 25 -2.01 2.60 6.32
C ILE A 25 -3.46 3.08 6.46
N THR A 26 -3.68 4.35 6.84
CA THR A 26 -5.01 4.94 6.93
C THR A 26 -5.70 4.98 5.56
N PHE A 27 -4.97 5.35 4.50
CA PHE A 27 -5.47 5.28 3.13
C PHE A 27 -5.93 3.85 2.78
N LEU A 28 -5.14 2.83 3.11
CA LEU A 28 -5.49 1.44 2.82
C LEU A 28 -6.78 0.99 3.52
N ILE A 29 -7.09 1.51 4.71
CA ILE A 29 -8.37 1.23 5.39
C ILE A 29 -9.54 1.71 4.53
N VAL A 30 -9.51 2.99 4.15
CA VAL A 30 -10.57 3.59 3.33
C VAL A 30 -10.63 2.94 1.95
N HIS A 31 -9.48 2.74 1.32
CA HIS A 31 -9.38 2.10 0.00
C HIS A 31 -9.93 0.68 0.03
N CYS A 32 -9.58 -0.11 1.04
CA CYS A 32 -10.11 -1.47 1.21
C CYS A 32 -11.61 -1.46 1.46
N TYR A 33 -12.12 -0.54 2.28
CA TYR A 33 -13.55 -0.43 2.58
C TYR A 33 -14.38 -0.09 1.34
N ILE A 34 -13.96 0.91 0.55
CA ILE A 34 -14.67 1.32 -0.67
C ILE A 34 -14.62 0.19 -1.70
N ASN A 35 -13.48 -0.46 -1.90
CA ASN A 35 -13.39 -1.58 -2.84
C ASN A 35 -14.15 -2.82 -2.35
N ALA A 36 -14.25 -3.06 -1.05
CA ALA A 36 -15.01 -4.19 -0.52
C ALA A 36 -16.53 -4.06 -0.79
N GLN A 37 -17.02 -2.89 -1.22
CA GLN A 37 -18.42 -2.74 -1.62
C GLN A 37 -18.79 -3.63 -2.82
N ILE A 38 -17.83 -4.11 -3.61
CA ILE A 38 -18.11 -5.09 -4.68
C ILE A 38 -18.69 -6.40 -4.14
N PHE A 39 -18.45 -6.74 -2.88
CA PHE A 39 -18.91 -7.99 -2.27
C PHE A 39 -20.39 -7.97 -1.87
N TRP A 40 -21.10 -6.86 -2.12
CA TRP A 40 -22.54 -6.80 -1.93
C TRP A 40 -23.34 -7.54 -3.00
N MET A 41 -22.71 -7.95 -4.11
CA MET A 41 -23.33 -8.72 -5.21
C MET A 41 -24.60 -8.04 -5.77
N ASP A 42 -24.56 -6.72 -5.84
CA ASP A 42 -25.65 -5.87 -6.30
C ASP A 42 -25.42 -5.33 -7.72
N GLY A 43 -24.59 -6.00 -8.52
CA GLY A 43 -24.18 -5.51 -9.83
C GLY A 43 -23.25 -4.29 -9.78
N GLY A 44 -22.63 -4.02 -8.62
CA GLY A 44 -21.70 -2.90 -8.44
C GLY A 44 -22.37 -1.57 -8.08
N VAL A 45 -23.64 -1.57 -7.70
CA VAL A 45 -24.39 -0.35 -7.33
C VAL A 45 -23.73 0.36 -6.15
N LYS A 46 -23.52 -0.33 -5.02
CA LYS A 46 -22.86 0.28 -3.84
C LYS A 46 -21.41 0.68 -4.09
N PHE A 47 -20.68 -0.10 -4.90
CA PHE A 47 -19.31 0.25 -5.28
C PHE A 47 -19.27 1.53 -6.12
N THR A 48 -20.19 1.67 -7.07
CA THR A 48 -20.30 2.84 -7.94
C THR A 48 -20.72 4.07 -7.15
N GLU A 49 -21.71 3.96 -6.26
CA GLU A 49 -22.13 5.06 -5.37
C GLU A 49 -20.98 5.53 -4.48
N ALA A 50 -20.25 4.57 -3.87
CA ALA A 50 -19.09 4.88 -3.05
C ALA A 50 -17.95 5.52 -3.87
N GLY A 51 -17.69 5.03 -5.08
CA GLY A 51 -16.73 5.60 -6.02
C GLY A 51 -17.07 7.06 -6.39
N HIS A 52 -18.35 7.31 -6.69
CA HIS A 52 -18.88 8.63 -7.01
C HIS A 52 -18.68 9.61 -5.86
N PHE A 53 -18.99 9.20 -4.63
CA PHE A 53 -18.74 10.02 -3.44
C PHE A 53 -17.26 10.39 -3.30
N MET A 54 -16.36 9.40 -3.48
CA MET A 54 -14.92 9.64 -3.37
C MET A 54 -14.39 10.60 -4.44
N ALA A 55 -14.98 10.58 -5.62
CA ALA A 55 -14.54 11.40 -6.74
C ALA A 55 -15.12 12.81 -6.78
N THR A 56 -16.31 13.02 -6.22
CA THR A 56 -16.98 14.33 -6.23
C THR A 56 -16.76 15.14 -4.96
N ASN A 57 -16.45 14.49 -3.83
CA ASN A 57 -16.24 15.18 -2.56
C ASN A 57 -14.96 16.04 -2.56
N PRO A 58 -15.05 17.38 -2.40
CA PRO A 58 -13.88 18.26 -2.46
C PRO A 58 -12.79 17.98 -1.42
N VAL A 59 -13.18 17.53 -0.22
CA VAL A 59 -12.23 17.18 0.84
C VAL A 59 -11.44 15.94 0.44
N ILE A 60 -12.09 14.93 -0.12
CA ILE A 60 -11.41 13.72 -0.60
C ILE A 60 -10.47 14.06 -1.76
N ARG A 61 -10.87 14.98 -2.66
CA ARG A 61 -10.02 15.45 -3.76
C ARG A 61 -8.75 16.15 -3.26
N PHE A 62 -8.85 16.96 -2.22
CA PHE A 62 -7.67 17.54 -1.57
C PHE A 62 -6.77 16.46 -0.95
N VAL A 63 -7.37 15.50 -0.23
CA VAL A 63 -6.64 14.38 0.39
C VAL A 63 -5.95 13.50 -0.67
N GLU A 64 -6.54 13.31 -1.85
CA GLU A 64 -5.97 12.55 -2.96
C GLU A 64 -4.67 13.18 -3.50
N ILE A 65 -4.62 14.51 -3.63
CA ILE A 65 -3.39 15.22 -4.01
C ILE A 65 -2.32 15.00 -2.93
N GLY A 66 -2.70 15.14 -1.66
CA GLY A 66 -1.83 14.86 -0.51
C GLY A 66 -1.33 13.41 -0.50
N LEU A 67 -2.19 12.45 -0.88
CA LEU A 67 -1.84 11.04 -0.99
C LEU A 67 -0.70 10.80 -1.97
N PHE A 68 -0.76 11.36 -3.18
CA PHE A 68 0.33 11.20 -4.14
C PHE A 68 1.62 11.85 -3.64
N VAL A 69 1.56 13.04 -3.05
CA VAL A 69 2.74 13.70 -2.47
C VAL A 69 3.38 12.83 -1.39
N LEU A 70 2.60 12.35 -0.42
CA LEU A 70 3.11 11.51 0.67
C LEU A 70 3.57 10.13 0.20
N LEU A 71 2.93 9.56 -0.83
CA LEU A 71 3.36 8.33 -1.48
C LEU A 71 4.72 8.49 -2.16
N PHE A 72 4.93 9.55 -2.95
CA PHE A 72 6.22 9.82 -3.58
C PHE A 72 7.31 10.06 -2.52
N LEU A 73 7.00 10.83 -1.47
CA LEU A 73 7.92 11.01 -0.34
C LEU A 73 8.26 9.67 0.32
N HIS A 74 7.28 8.78 0.52
CA HIS A 74 7.50 7.45 1.07
C HIS A 74 8.45 6.61 0.20
N ILE A 75 8.23 6.59 -1.11
CA ILE A 75 9.05 5.84 -2.07
C ILE A 75 10.47 6.39 -2.09
N ILE A 76 10.64 7.70 -2.25
CA ILE A 76 11.96 8.35 -2.35
C ILE A 76 12.75 8.11 -1.06
N GLN A 77 12.16 8.37 0.11
CA GLN A 77 12.83 8.15 1.40
C GLN A 77 13.15 6.68 1.65
N GLY A 78 12.26 5.77 1.24
CA GLY A 78 12.47 4.32 1.32
C GLY A 78 13.67 3.87 0.49
N LEU A 79 13.77 4.34 -0.75
CA LEU A 79 14.89 4.05 -1.65
C LEU A 79 16.20 4.67 -1.14
N MET A 80 16.17 5.89 -0.61
CA MET A 80 17.33 6.54 0.00
C MET A 80 17.85 5.74 1.20
N LEU A 81 16.96 5.28 2.09
CA LEU A 81 17.33 4.45 3.24
C LEU A 81 17.85 3.08 2.80
N TRP A 82 17.23 2.46 1.81
CA TRP A 82 17.71 1.18 1.26
C TRP A 82 19.11 1.33 0.67
N SER A 83 19.36 2.37 -0.13
CA SER A 83 20.67 2.65 -0.73
C SER A 83 21.74 2.90 0.34
N GLN A 84 21.43 3.71 1.36
CA GLN A 84 22.34 3.96 2.50
C GLN A 84 22.64 2.69 3.32
N ASN A 85 21.65 1.82 3.50
CA ASN A 85 21.85 0.55 4.20
C ASN A 85 22.66 -0.44 3.35
N LYS A 86 22.50 -0.40 2.03
CA LYS A 86 23.24 -1.24 1.09
C LYS A 86 24.71 -0.81 0.98
N SER A 87 24.99 0.48 0.88
CA SER A 87 26.37 1.00 0.77
C SER A 87 27.22 0.72 2.00
N LYS A 88 26.60 0.59 3.19
CA LYS A 88 27.29 0.22 4.44
C LYS A 88 27.60 -1.29 4.55
N ARG A 89 27.13 -2.13 3.63
CA ARG A 89 27.36 -3.58 3.60
C ARG A 89 28.50 -3.97 2.65
N ASN A 90 29.62 -3.24 2.71
CA ASN A 90 30.73 -3.37 1.77
C ASN A 90 31.58 -4.66 1.97
N THR A 91 31.34 -5.41 3.05
CA THR A 91 31.89 -6.76 3.27
C THR A 91 30.74 -7.74 3.50
N ARG A 92 30.77 -8.90 2.83
CA ARG A 92 29.85 -10.01 3.13
C ARG A 92 30.18 -10.46 4.55
N TYR A 93 29.18 -10.51 5.45
CA TYR A 93 29.41 -10.98 6.82
C TYR A 93 30.11 -12.33 6.79
N ALA A 94 31.21 -12.46 7.55
CA ALA A 94 31.97 -13.70 7.68
C ALA A 94 31.12 -14.90 8.15
N VAL A 95 29.98 -14.61 8.81
CA VAL A 95 28.98 -15.59 9.23
C VAL A 95 27.59 -15.10 8.86
N SER A 96 26.80 -15.95 8.18
CA SER A 96 25.38 -15.69 7.96
C SER A 96 24.61 -15.98 9.25
N ALA A 97 24.22 -14.94 9.99
CA ALA A 97 23.43 -15.07 11.22
C ALA A 97 21.96 -15.54 10.99
N GLY A 98 21.61 -15.98 9.78
CA GLY A 98 20.28 -16.50 9.45
C GLY A 98 19.13 -15.57 9.85
N ASN A 99 18.10 -16.13 10.49
CA ASN A 99 16.99 -15.38 11.08
C ASN A 99 17.20 -15.03 12.57
N HIS A 100 18.39 -15.26 13.12
CA HIS A 100 18.67 -15.03 14.55
C HIS A 100 18.70 -13.54 14.92
N THR A 101 19.03 -12.66 13.97
CA THR A 101 19.15 -11.21 14.21
C THR A 101 17.98 -10.37 13.67
N SER A 102 17.30 -10.86 12.63
CA SER A 102 16.18 -10.18 11.98
C SER A 102 15.34 -11.18 11.18
N LYS A 103 14.08 -10.85 10.88
CA LYS A 103 13.23 -11.70 10.01
C LYS A 103 13.52 -11.43 8.54
N TRP A 104 13.34 -12.42 7.66
CA TRP A 104 13.67 -12.31 6.23
C TRP A 104 13.02 -11.08 5.56
N TYR A 105 11.73 -10.86 5.79
CA TYR A 105 10.96 -9.79 5.16
C TYR A 105 11.48 -8.39 5.54
N SER A 106 12.04 -8.22 6.74
CA SER A 106 12.68 -6.97 7.16
C SER A 106 13.97 -6.67 6.38
N ARG A 107 14.69 -7.70 5.94
CA ARG A 107 15.89 -7.57 5.11
C ARG A 107 15.55 -7.31 3.64
N SER A 108 14.34 -7.68 3.23
CA SER A 108 13.86 -7.63 1.84
C SER A 108 12.93 -6.45 1.55
N MET A 109 12.85 -5.45 2.45
CA MET A 109 11.98 -4.28 2.28
C MET A 109 12.20 -3.53 0.96
N GLY A 110 13.44 -3.48 0.46
CA GLY A 110 13.73 -2.89 -0.86
C GLY A 110 13.04 -3.67 -1.99
N LEU A 111 13.18 -5.00 -2.01
CA LEU A 111 12.52 -5.86 -2.99
C LEU A 111 10.99 -5.78 -2.87
N LEU A 112 10.45 -5.92 -1.67
CA LEU A 112 9.00 -5.84 -1.43
C LEU A 112 8.43 -4.48 -1.87
N GLY A 113 9.12 -3.38 -1.55
CA GLY A 113 8.76 -2.05 -2.03
C GLY A 113 8.80 -1.92 -3.55
N THR A 114 9.81 -2.49 -4.22
CA THR A 114 9.87 -2.51 -5.69
C THR A 114 8.73 -3.32 -6.31
N LEU A 115 8.42 -4.50 -5.77
CA LEU A 115 7.29 -5.32 -6.24
C LEU A 115 5.95 -4.57 -6.11
N ILE A 116 5.74 -3.89 -4.98
CA ILE A 116 4.56 -3.04 -4.76
C ILE A 116 4.54 -1.86 -5.72
N LEU A 117 5.69 -1.23 -6.02
CA LEU A 117 5.76 -0.13 -6.97
C LEU A 117 5.35 -0.58 -8.39
N LEU A 118 5.82 -1.74 -8.84
CA LEU A 118 5.43 -2.31 -10.12
C LEU A 118 3.92 -2.62 -10.16
N PHE A 119 3.41 -3.24 -9.09
CA PHE A 119 1.98 -3.47 -8.91
C PHE A 119 1.19 -2.15 -8.95
N LEU A 120 1.68 -1.11 -8.28
CA LEU A 120 1.02 0.19 -8.22
C LEU A 120 0.97 0.87 -9.59
N CYS A 121 2.03 0.79 -10.39
CA CYS A 121 2.02 1.31 -11.76
C CYS A 121 0.92 0.63 -12.60
N MET A 122 0.82 -0.70 -12.53
CA MET A 122 -0.24 -1.46 -13.22
C MET A 122 -1.63 -1.09 -12.67
N HIS A 123 -1.78 -0.99 -11.35
CA HIS A 123 -3.03 -0.65 -10.68
C HIS A 123 -3.53 0.74 -11.08
N LEU A 124 -2.65 1.74 -11.07
CA LEU A 124 -2.98 3.10 -11.51
C LEU A 124 -3.35 3.12 -12.99
N TYR A 125 -2.62 2.39 -13.83
CA TYR A 125 -2.92 2.28 -15.26
C TYR A 125 -4.30 1.66 -15.54
N HIS A 126 -4.68 0.60 -14.82
CA HIS A 126 -5.97 -0.05 -15.03
C HIS A 126 -7.16 0.79 -14.55
N PHE A 127 -7.03 1.45 -13.40
CA PHE A 127 -8.19 2.01 -12.69
C PHE A 127 -8.14 3.52 -12.53
N TRP A 128 -7.08 4.04 -11.91
CA TRP A 128 -7.06 5.46 -11.51
C TRP A 128 -6.87 6.41 -12.69
N ILE A 129 -5.88 6.15 -13.56
CA ILE A 129 -5.55 7.02 -14.71
C ILE A 129 -6.73 7.17 -15.67
N PRO A 130 -7.34 6.09 -16.22
CA PRO A 130 -8.43 6.23 -17.18
C PRO A 130 -9.66 6.88 -16.55
N ASN A 131 -10.01 6.53 -15.31
CA ASN A 131 -11.14 7.15 -14.62
C ASN A 131 -10.91 8.64 -14.38
N ARG A 132 -9.74 9.02 -13.85
CA ARG A 132 -9.42 10.41 -13.56
C ARG A 132 -9.32 11.25 -14.83
N TYR A 133 -8.81 10.67 -15.91
CA TYR A 133 -8.78 11.32 -17.22
C TYR A 133 -10.20 11.64 -17.70
N GLN A 134 -11.12 10.68 -17.68
CA GLN A 134 -12.50 10.92 -18.11
C GLN A 134 -13.23 11.92 -17.19
N GLN A 135 -12.97 11.89 -15.88
CA GLN A 135 -13.55 12.85 -14.94
C GLN A 135 -13.07 14.30 -15.18
N THR A 136 -11.87 14.47 -15.75
CA THR A 136 -11.26 15.80 -15.95
C THR A 136 -11.50 16.34 -17.35
N PHE A 137 -11.49 15.47 -18.37
CA PHE A 137 -11.53 15.86 -19.78
C PHE A 137 -12.70 15.25 -20.56
N GLY A 138 -13.46 14.33 -19.96
CA GLY A 138 -14.56 13.62 -20.59
C GLY A 138 -15.90 13.91 -19.94
N SER A 139 -16.79 12.93 -20.00
CA SER A 139 -18.19 13.02 -19.58
C SER A 139 -18.46 12.54 -18.15
N GLY A 140 -17.44 12.41 -17.31
CA GLY A 140 -17.57 11.91 -15.94
C GLY A 140 -16.78 10.63 -15.69
N GLU A 141 -17.31 9.75 -14.85
CA GLU A 141 -16.62 8.56 -14.32
C GLU A 141 -16.79 7.37 -15.28
N ILE A 142 -15.76 6.52 -15.40
CA ILE A 142 -15.94 5.24 -16.09
C ILE A 142 -16.72 4.29 -15.18
N ASP A 143 -17.38 3.30 -15.77
CA ASP A 143 -17.85 2.12 -15.05
C ASP A 143 -16.64 1.33 -14.53
N LEU A 144 -16.24 1.61 -13.28
CA LEU A 144 -15.13 0.94 -12.62
C LEU A 144 -15.44 -0.51 -12.26
N PHE A 145 -16.71 -0.86 -12.00
CA PHE A 145 -17.10 -2.23 -11.69
C PHE A 145 -16.95 -3.12 -12.93
N GLY A 146 -17.53 -2.70 -14.06
CA GLY A 146 -17.35 -3.37 -15.34
C GLY A 146 -15.87 -3.40 -15.77
N LYS A 147 -15.11 -2.34 -15.47
CA LYS A 147 -13.65 -2.34 -15.70
C LYS A 147 -12.92 -3.40 -14.87
N MET A 148 -13.26 -3.56 -13.60
CA MET A 148 -12.69 -4.62 -12.75
C MET A 148 -13.02 -6.01 -13.29
N GLN A 149 -14.28 -6.25 -13.67
CA GLN A 149 -14.71 -7.51 -14.27
C GLN A 149 -13.92 -7.82 -15.55
N ALA A 150 -13.75 -6.84 -16.44
CA ALA A 150 -12.97 -7.00 -17.66
C ALA A 150 -11.48 -7.26 -17.38
N VAL A 151 -10.85 -6.49 -16.49
CA VAL A 151 -9.43 -6.62 -16.15
C VAL A 151 -9.12 -7.97 -15.49
N PHE A 152 -9.98 -8.43 -14.59
CA PHE A 152 -9.79 -9.67 -13.83
C PHE A 152 -10.31 -10.91 -14.53
N SER A 153 -10.83 -10.79 -15.75
CA SER A 153 -11.06 -11.94 -16.63
C SER A 153 -9.75 -12.61 -17.10
N ASN A 154 -8.62 -11.91 -17.02
CA ASN A 154 -7.32 -12.41 -17.45
C ASN A 154 -6.55 -13.10 -16.29
N PRO A 155 -6.27 -14.43 -16.37
CA PRO A 155 -5.54 -15.19 -15.35
C PRO A 155 -4.18 -14.61 -14.98
N ALA A 156 -3.42 -14.13 -15.96
CA ALA A 156 -2.10 -13.57 -15.70
C ALA A 156 -2.19 -12.28 -14.88
N VAL A 157 -3.20 -11.44 -15.13
CA VAL A 157 -3.43 -10.22 -14.36
C VAL A 157 -3.81 -10.57 -12.92
N VAL A 158 -4.71 -11.53 -12.72
CA VAL A 158 -5.12 -11.98 -11.37
C VAL A 158 -3.92 -12.50 -10.57
N VAL A 159 -3.08 -13.34 -11.18
CA VAL A 159 -1.85 -13.83 -10.52
C VAL A 159 -0.95 -12.68 -10.10
N VAL A 160 -0.70 -11.70 -10.99
CA VAL A 160 0.14 -10.54 -10.65
C VAL A 160 -0.47 -9.71 -9.51
N TYR A 161 -1.79 -9.51 -9.50
CA TYR A 161 -2.48 -8.78 -8.42
C TYR A 161 -2.36 -9.52 -7.08
N VAL A 162 -2.53 -10.84 -7.07
CA VAL A 162 -2.38 -11.67 -5.87
C VAL A 162 -0.94 -11.62 -5.34
N LEU A 163 0.06 -11.72 -6.23
CA LEU A 163 1.47 -11.57 -5.85
C LEU A 163 1.76 -10.17 -5.30
N GLY A 164 1.17 -9.13 -5.87
CA GLY A 164 1.21 -7.75 -5.36
C GLY A 164 0.65 -7.63 -3.95
N CYS A 165 -0.49 -8.27 -3.68
CA CYS A 165 -1.10 -8.33 -2.33
C CYS A 165 -0.21 -9.08 -1.33
N ILE A 166 0.42 -10.18 -1.73
CA ILE A 166 1.38 -10.91 -0.88
C ILE A 166 2.58 -10.02 -0.53
N ALA A 167 3.15 -9.33 -1.52
CA ALA A 167 4.24 -8.39 -1.31
C ALA A 167 3.83 -7.25 -0.36
N LEU A 168 2.62 -6.70 -0.55
CA LEU A 168 2.01 -5.71 0.34
C LEU A 168 1.88 -6.23 1.78
N GLY A 169 1.39 -7.45 1.97
CA GLY A 169 1.27 -8.07 3.30
C GLY A 169 2.61 -8.12 4.04
N TYR A 170 3.66 -8.63 3.39
CA TYR A 170 4.98 -8.65 4.03
C TYR A 170 5.55 -7.25 4.28
N HIS A 171 5.31 -6.31 3.38
CA HIS A 171 5.71 -4.92 3.55
C HIS A 171 5.02 -4.29 4.77
N LEU A 172 3.73 -4.54 4.96
CA LEU A 172 2.94 -4.05 6.09
C LEU A 172 3.35 -4.70 7.42
N VAL A 173 3.62 -6.01 7.45
CA VAL A 173 4.02 -6.71 8.70
C VAL A 173 5.23 -6.03 9.34
N HIS A 174 6.17 -5.57 8.51
CA HIS A 174 7.32 -4.80 8.96
C HIS A 174 7.00 -3.31 9.15
N GLY A 175 6.40 -2.69 8.13
CA GLY A 175 6.18 -1.25 8.04
C GLY A 175 5.29 -0.72 9.17
N PHE A 176 4.22 -1.45 9.50
CA PHE A 176 3.26 -1.07 10.54
C PHE A 176 3.97 -0.91 11.87
N TYR A 177 4.56 -1.98 12.42
CA TYR A 177 5.24 -1.91 13.72
C TYR A 177 6.40 -0.91 13.71
N SER A 178 7.18 -0.84 12.63
CA SER A 178 8.34 0.06 12.51
C SER A 178 7.94 1.54 12.57
N ALA A 179 6.80 1.91 12.00
CA ALA A 179 6.30 3.27 12.03
C ALA A 179 5.97 3.71 13.47
N PHE A 180 5.18 2.92 14.20
CA PHE A 180 4.83 3.21 15.59
C PHE A 180 6.05 3.16 16.54
N GLN A 181 7.02 2.26 16.28
CA GLN A 181 8.27 2.25 17.04
C GLN A 181 9.06 3.55 16.85
N THR A 182 9.12 4.07 15.63
CA THR A 182 9.85 5.31 15.32
C THR A 182 9.24 6.53 15.99
N LEU A 183 7.91 6.55 16.14
CA LEU A 183 7.19 7.62 16.87
C LEU A 183 7.25 7.46 18.40
N GLY A 184 7.98 6.48 18.92
CA GLY A 184 8.09 6.24 20.37
C GLY A 184 6.87 5.55 20.99
N LEU A 185 5.88 5.14 20.20
CA LEU A 185 4.68 4.45 20.67
C LEU A 185 4.91 2.94 20.91
N GLY A 186 6.01 2.39 20.38
CA GLY A 186 6.42 0.99 20.57
C GLY A 186 7.04 0.66 21.94
N THR A 187 6.56 1.28 23.03
CA THR A 187 7.05 1.03 24.40
C THR A 187 6.67 -0.37 24.90
N HIS A 188 7.32 -0.87 25.97
CA HIS A 188 7.06 -2.21 26.52
C HIS A 188 5.56 -2.44 26.81
N ARG A 189 4.83 -1.40 27.23
CA ARG A 189 3.39 -1.44 27.51
C ARG A 189 2.54 -1.72 26.26
N TYR A 190 2.84 -1.09 25.12
CA TYR A 190 2.01 -1.17 23.91
C TYR A 190 2.57 -2.07 22.82
N LYS A 191 3.82 -2.54 22.96
CA LYS A 191 4.54 -3.34 21.97
C LYS A 191 3.77 -4.57 21.50
N LYS A 192 3.21 -5.36 22.41
CA LYS A 192 2.46 -6.58 22.07
C LYS A 192 1.18 -6.25 21.29
N MET A 193 0.44 -5.25 21.74
CA MET A 193 -0.79 -4.79 21.09
C MET A 193 -0.53 -4.28 19.68
N ILE A 194 0.40 -3.33 19.50
CA ILE A 194 0.72 -2.73 18.19
C ILE A 194 1.21 -3.80 17.21
N ARG A 195 2.03 -4.75 17.68
CA ARG A 195 2.51 -5.85 16.83
C ARG A 195 1.36 -6.76 16.39
N ASN A 196 0.46 -7.13 17.30
CA ASN A 196 -0.66 -8.01 16.96
C ASN A 196 -1.64 -7.34 16.00
N ILE A 197 -1.98 -6.06 16.25
CA ILE A 197 -2.81 -5.26 15.33
C ILE A 197 -2.14 -5.15 13.97
N GLY A 198 -0.83 -4.84 13.94
CA GLY A 198 -0.10 -4.74 12.68
C GLY A 198 -0.09 -6.05 11.90
N ILE A 199 0.08 -7.19 12.57
CA ILE A 199 0.02 -8.52 11.93
C ILE A 199 -1.38 -8.78 11.37
N ALA A 200 -2.42 -8.56 12.18
CA ALA A 200 -3.81 -8.76 11.74
C ALA A 200 -4.12 -7.88 10.52
N PHE A 201 -3.77 -6.60 10.57
CA PHE A 201 -3.92 -5.66 9.46
C PHE A 201 -3.24 -6.15 8.17
N SER A 202 -1.99 -6.64 8.32
CA SER A 202 -1.18 -7.10 7.20
C SER A 202 -1.63 -8.43 6.58
N ILE A 203 -2.56 -9.13 7.24
CA ILE A 203 -3.20 -10.34 6.72
C ILE A 203 -4.55 -9.97 6.12
N ILE A 204 -5.41 -9.31 6.91
CA ILE A 204 -6.80 -9.04 6.56
C ILE A 204 -6.90 -8.15 5.32
N VAL A 205 -6.20 -7.01 5.30
CA VAL A 205 -6.34 -6.04 4.21
C VAL A 205 -5.84 -6.61 2.87
N PRO A 206 -4.64 -7.19 2.77
CA PRO A 206 -4.20 -7.80 1.51
C PRO A 206 -5.01 -9.03 1.11
N LEU A 207 -5.54 -9.80 2.08
CA LEU A 207 -6.44 -10.92 1.77
C LEU A 207 -7.73 -10.42 1.12
N ILE A 208 -8.36 -9.39 1.69
CA ILE A 208 -9.57 -8.79 1.10
C ILE A 208 -9.28 -8.30 -0.32
N PHE A 209 -8.16 -7.59 -0.55
CA PHE A 209 -7.77 -7.17 -1.90
C PHE A 209 -7.50 -8.34 -2.85
N ALA A 210 -6.89 -9.43 -2.39
CA ALA A 210 -6.63 -10.61 -3.21
C ALA A 210 -7.91 -11.38 -3.55
N LEU A 211 -8.92 -11.36 -2.68
CA LEU A 211 -10.22 -11.99 -2.92
C LEU A 211 -11.02 -11.28 -4.02
N MET A 212 -10.79 -10.00 -4.30
CA MET A 212 -11.49 -9.27 -5.37
C MET A 212 -11.20 -9.84 -6.77
N PRO A 213 -9.94 -9.88 -7.26
CA PRO A 213 -9.63 -10.43 -8.58
C PRO A 213 -9.94 -11.92 -8.67
N ILE A 214 -9.74 -12.69 -7.58
CA ILE A 214 -10.11 -14.10 -7.52
C ILE A 214 -11.64 -14.26 -7.64
N GLY A 215 -12.41 -13.43 -6.93
CA GLY A 215 -13.87 -13.46 -6.94
C GLY A 215 -14.45 -13.14 -8.32
N PHE A 216 -13.95 -12.12 -9.01
CA PHE A 216 -14.33 -11.85 -10.39
C PHE A 216 -13.98 -13.01 -11.33
N MET A 217 -12.75 -13.54 -11.25
CA MET A 217 -12.30 -14.66 -12.08
C MET A 217 -13.13 -15.93 -11.88
N ALA A 218 -13.51 -16.23 -10.64
CA ALA A 218 -14.32 -17.37 -10.28
C ALA A 218 -15.82 -17.15 -10.52
N ASN A 219 -16.22 -16.00 -11.09
CA ASN A 219 -17.62 -15.58 -11.26
C ASN A 219 -18.43 -15.57 -9.94
N LEU A 220 -17.75 -15.34 -8.82
CA LEU A 220 -18.38 -15.21 -7.50
C LEU A 220 -18.91 -13.79 -7.27
N ILE A 221 -18.36 -12.79 -7.97
CA ILE A 221 -18.78 -11.39 -7.93
C ILE A 221 -19.48 -11.06 -9.25
N HIS A 222 -20.72 -10.58 -9.17
CA HIS A 222 -21.55 -10.22 -10.32
C HIS A 222 -22.48 -9.04 -10.02
#